data_AF-A0AAN9HE19-F1
#
_entry.id   AF-A0AAN9HE19-F1
#
_cell.length_a   1.000
_cell.length_b   1.000
_cell.length_c   1.000
_cell.angle_alpha   90.00
_cell.angle_beta   90.00
_cell.angle_gamma   90.00
#
_symmetry.space_group_name_H-M   'P 1'
#
loop_
_entity.id
_entity.type
_entity.pdbx_description
1 polymer ?
#
loop_
_entity_poly.entity_id
_entity_poly.type
_entity_poly.pdbx_seq_one_letter_code
_entity_poly.pdbx_strand_id
1 'polypeptide(L)'
;MQVTERSLWVWRGVLHHVLGRCLHGPLGDEREVIPPGSTAHVALSQIVLNRRWLKDIEKFLTFRTTSQLESFQNHILMYAAKRFAFSYETYEARTFLAALDYNHHNH
;
A
#
# COMPACT_ATOMS: atom_id res chain seq x y z
N MET A 1 8.85 24.38 -3.36
CA MET A 1 7.74 23.41 -3.18
C MET A 1 8.18 22.38 -2.17
N GLN A 2 7.76 22.50 -0.91
CA GLN A 2 8.16 21.55 0.13
C GLN A 2 7.23 20.35 0.08
N VAL A 3 7.74 19.25 -0.48
CA VAL A 3 7.11 17.92 -0.39
C VAL A 3 7.12 17.55 1.10
N THR A 4 5.95 17.57 1.75
CA THR A 4 5.83 17.26 3.18
C THR A 4 6.16 15.79 3.42
N GLU A 5 6.83 15.46 4.53
CA GLU A 5 7.26 14.09 4.85
C GLU A 5 6.12 13.06 4.72
N ARG A 6 4.87 13.45 5.04
CA ARG A 6 3.67 12.61 4.91
C ARG A 6 3.39 12.15 3.48
N SER A 7 3.58 13.00 2.48
CA SER A 7 3.38 12.61 1.08
C SER A 7 4.37 11.51 0.66
N LEU A 8 5.62 11.60 1.12
CA LEU A 8 6.63 10.57 0.88
C LEU A 8 6.28 9.23 1.53
N TRP A 9 5.59 9.22 2.67
CA TRP A 9 5.16 7.98 3.33
C TRP A 9 4.13 7.20 2.53
N VAL A 10 3.16 7.88 1.91
CA VAL A 10 2.15 7.24 1.04
C VAL A 10 2.83 6.57 -0.15
N TRP A 11 3.70 7.30 -0.85
CA TRP A 11 4.42 6.78 -2.02
C TRP A 11 5.40 5.66 -1.68
N ARG A 12 6.10 5.75 -0.54
CA ARG A 12 6.94 4.64 -0.05
C ARG A 12 6.09 3.41 0.27
N GLY A 13 4.94 3.57 0.91
CA GLY A 13 4.02 2.46 1.20
C GLY A 13 3.58 1.72 -0.05
N VAL A 14 3.17 2.47 -1.09
CA VAL A 14 2.79 1.90 -2.40
C VAL A 14 3.98 1.17 -3.04
N LEU A 15 5.16 1.78 -3.06
CA LEU A 15 6.37 1.18 -3.65
C LEU A 15 6.77 -0.12 -2.94
N HIS A 16 6.76 -0.10 -1.61
CA HIS A 16 7.13 -1.24 -0.76
C HIS A 16 6.14 -2.40 -0.89
N HIS A 17 4.85 -2.10 -0.98
CA HIS A 17 3.81 -3.11 -1.24
C HIS A 17 3.99 -3.81 -2.58
N VAL A 18 4.28 -3.06 -3.64
CA VAL A 18 4.57 -3.60 -4.98
C VAL A 18 5.86 -4.43 -4.99
N LEU A 19 6.89 -3.98 -4.27
CA LEU A 19 8.18 -4.68 -4.18
C LEU A 19 8.20 -5.83 -3.14
N GLY A 20 7.11 -6.03 -2.38
CA GLY A 20 7.04 -7.03 -1.32
C GLY A 20 8.01 -6.78 -0.16
N ARG A 21 8.38 -5.53 0.10
CA ARG A 21 9.28 -5.14 1.19
C ARG A 21 8.50 -4.43 2.28
N CYS A 22 8.76 -4.73 3.54
CA CYS A 22 8.17 -3.98 4.64
C CYS A 22 8.92 -2.66 4.88
N LEU A 23 8.24 -1.65 5.44
CA LEU A 23 8.84 -0.36 5.81
C LEU A 23 9.46 -0.33 7.21
N HIS A 24 9.31 -1.41 7.97
CA HIS A 24 9.92 -1.51 9.29
C HIS A 24 11.43 -1.77 9.15
N GLY A 25 12.19 -1.23 10.11
CA GLY A 25 13.60 -1.59 10.28
C GLY A 25 13.77 -3.06 10.68
N PRO A 26 15.00 -3.51 10.96
CA PRO A 26 15.24 -4.80 11.55
C PRO A 26 14.35 -4.96 12.79
N LEU A 27 13.54 -6.02 12.81
CA LEU A 27 12.77 -6.35 13.99
C LEU A 27 13.78 -6.77 15.07
N GLY A 28 13.92 -5.97 16.12
CA GLY A 28 14.78 -6.28 17.26
C GLY A 28 14.34 -7.56 17.98
N ASP A 29 15.17 -8.00 18.93
CA ASP A 29 14.91 -9.20 19.75
C ASP A 29 13.85 -8.97 20.84
N GLU A 30 13.45 -7.72 21.09
CA GLU A 30 12.37 -7.37 22.01
C GLU A 30 11.01 -7.67 21.36
N ARG A 31 10.63 -8.94 21.33
CA ARG A 31 9.30 -9.37 20.91
C ARG A 31 8.51 -9.80 22.14
N GLU A 32 7.41 -9.11 22.42
CA GLU A 32 6.42 -9.64 23.35
C GLU A 32 5.81 -10.91 22.75
N VAL A 33 6.16 -12.05 23.35
CA VAL A 33 5.65 -13.35 22.93
C VAL A 33 4.34 -13.62 23.65
N ILE A 34 3.33 -14.08 22.92
CA ILE A 34 2.07 -14.51 23.51
C ILE A 34 2.32 -15.78 24.35
N PRO A 35 2.03 -15.77 25.66
CA PRO A 35 2.28 -16.94 26.51
C PRO A 35 1.45 -18.15 26.05
N PRO A 36 2.04 -19.36 26.00
CA PRO A 36 1.31 -20.58 25.65
C PRO A 36 0.12 -20.81 26.58
N GLY A 37 -1.02 -21.20 26.01
CA GLY A 37 -2.24 -21.47 26.78
C GLY A 37 -2.98 -20.24 27.30
N SER A 38 -2.45 -19.03 27.10
CA SER A 38 -3.22 -17.80 27.33
C SER A 38 -4.47 -17.74 26.46
N THR A 39 -5.46 -16.94 26.84
CA THR A 39 -6.67 -16.70 26.05
C THR A 39 -6.34 -16.19 24.64
N ALA A 40 -5.36 -15.29 24.52
CA ALA A 40 -4.86 -14.81 23.24
C ALA A 40 -4.23 -15.93 22.40
N HIS A 41 -3.42 -16.81 23.02
CA HIS A 41 -2.82 -17.96 22.33
C HIS A 41 -3.89 -18.93 21.79
N VAL A 42 -4.89 -19.25 22.61
CA VAL A 42 -5.97 -20.16 22.21
C VAL A 42 -6.81 -19.57 21.07
N ALA A 43 -7.19 -18.29 21.18
CA ALA A 43 -7.94 -17.59 20.14
C ALA A 43 -7.17 -17.53 18.82
N LEU A 44 -5.88 -17.15 18.87
CA LEU A 44 -5.02 -17.13 17.69
C LEU A 44 -4.87 -18.53 17.07
N SER A 45 -4.66 -19.55 17.90
CA SER A 45 -4.53 -20.93 17.44
C SER A 45 -5.78 -21.42 16.69
N GLN A 46 -6.99 -21.08 17.18
CA GLN A 46 -8.23 -21.45 16.51
C GLN A 46 -8.37 -20.82 15.12
N ILE A 47 -7.89 -19.60 14.94
CA ILE A 47 -7.91 -18.89 13.66
C ILE A 47 -6.86 -19.48 12.72
N VAL A 48 -5.61 -19.56 13.16
CA VAL A 48 -4.46 -19.95 12.33
C VAL A 48 -4.50 -21.44 11.97
N LEU A 49 -5.09 -22.29 12.81
CA LEU A 49 -5.24 -23.73 12.53
C LEU A 49 -6.58 -24.07 11.86
N ASN A 50 -7.40 -23.07 11.50
CA ASN A 50 -8.65 -23.31 10.82
C ASN A 50 -8.40 -23.93 9.43
N ARG A 51 -8.93 -25.14 9.19
CA ARG A 51 -8.71 -25.87 7.94
C ARG A 51 -9.20 -25.17 6.67
N ARG A 52 -10.25 -24.35 6.77
CA ARG A 52 -10.73 -23.54 5.63
C ARG A 52 -9.77 -22.38 5.38
N TRP A 53 -9.37 -21.69 6.44
CA TRP A 53 -8.39 -20.61 6.36
C TRP A 53 -7.06 -21.08 5.78
N LEU A 54 -6.52 -22.22 6.22
CA LEU A 54 -5.26 -22.78 5.71
C LEU A 54 -5.31 -23.09 4.20
N LYS A 55 -6.48 -23.40 3.63
CA LYS A 55 -6.64 -23.60 2.18
C LYS A 55 -6.72 -22.27 1.42
N ASP A 56 -7.24 -21.23 2.06
CA ASP A 56 -7.46 -19.94 1.41
C ASP A 56 -6.30 -18.97 1.61
N ILE A 57 -5.49 -19.13 2.66
CA ILE A 57 -4.38 -18.23 3.00
C ILE A 57 -3.36 -18.11 1.87
N GLU A 58 -3.11 -19.18 1.12
CA GLU A 58 -2.21 -19.18 -0.03
C GLU A 58 -2.64 -18.16 -1.09
N LYS A 59 -3.96 -17.99 -1.28
CA LYS A 59 -4.52 -16.99 -2.20
C LYS A 59 -4.25 -15.57 -1.74
N PHE A 60 -4.10 -15.35 -0.42
CA PHE A 60 -3.81 -14.04 0.16
C PHE A 60 -2.31 -13.72 0.20
N LEU A 61 -1.43 -14.72 0.15
CA LEU A 61 0.03 -14.48 0.14
C LEU A 61 0.46 -13.66 -1.09
N THR A 62 -0.16 -13.93 -2.24
CA THR A 62 0.08 -13.24 -3.50
C THR A 62 -0.89 -12.08 -3.73
N PHE A 63 -1.91 -11.93 -2.88
CA PHE A 63 -2.87 -10.84 -3.00
C PHE A 63 -2.21 -9.52 -2.60
N ARG A 64 -1.85 -8.73 -3.61
CA ARG A 64 -1.39 -7.35 -3.46
C ARG A 64 -2.52 -6.44 -3.95
N THR A 65 -3.15 -5.70 -3.04
CA THR A 65 -4.17 -4.73 -3.44
C THR A 65 -3.49 -3.58 -4.20
N THR A 66 -3.97 -3.28 -5.39
CA THR A 66 -3.50 -2.14 -6.20
C THR A 66 -4.43 -0.93 -6.08
N SER A 67 -5.40 -0.97 -5.15
CA SER A 67 -6.46 0.03 -5.04
C SER A 67 -5.96 1.46 -4.90
N GLN A 68 -4.90 1.70 -4.13
CA GLN A 68 -4.30 3.03 -4.00
C GLN A 68 -3.60 3.47 -5.29
N LEU A 69 -2.88 2.55 -5.95
CA LEU A 69 -2.22 2.82 -7.23
C LEU A 69 -3.25 3.10 -8.33
N GLU A 70 -4.33 2.33 -8.39
CA GLU A 70 -5.44 2.50 -9.33
C GLU A 70 -6.20 3.81 -9.07
N SER A 71 -6.46 4.15 -7.80
CA SER A 71 -7.06 5.42 -7.41
C SER A 71 -6.20 6.60 -7.89
N PHE A 72 -4.89 6.55 -7.67
CA PHE A 72 -3.99 7.58 -8.17
C PHE A 72 -3.95 7.64 -9.70
N GLN A 73 -3.85 6.48 -10.36
CA GLN A 73 -3.85 6.41 -11.82
C GLN A 73 -5.13 7.00 -12.41
N ASN A 74 -6.29 6.76 -11.79
CA ASN A 74 -7.56 7.37 -12.19
C ASN A 74 -7.52 8.89 -12.02
N HIS A 75 -6.88 9.40 -10.97
CA HIS A 75 -6.68 10.83 -10.78
C HIS A 75 -5.79 11.44 -11.87
N ILE A 76 -4.67 10.80 -12.21
CA ILE A 76 -3.85 11.19 -13.38
C ILE A 76 -4.70 11.24 -14.64
N LEU A 77 -5.62 10.29 -14.86
CA LEU A 77 -6.45 10.26 -16.06
C LEU A 77 -7.45 11.43 -16.16
N MET A 78 -7.82 12.07 -15.05
CA MET A 78 -8.61 13.31 -15.08
C MET A 78 -7.80 14.47 -15.66
N TYR A 79 -6.50 14.50 -15.36
CA TYR A 79 -5.60 15.53 -15.85
C TYR A 79 -4.97 15.17 -17.19
N ALA A 80 -4.69 13.90 -17.50
CA ALA A 80 -3.98 13.45 -18.70
C ALA A 80 -4.67 12.23 -19.31
N ALA A 81 -5.86 12.45 -19.88
CA ALA A 81 -6.66 11.37 -20.45
C ALA A 81 -5.95 10.69 -21.64
N LYS A 82 -5.97 9.35 -21.67
CA LYS A 82 -5.31 8.50 -22.69
C LYS A 82 -5.71 8.76 -24.15
N ARG A 83 -6.85 9.43 -24.36
CA ARG A 83 -7.41 9.70 -25.70
C ARG A 83 -6.75 10.88 -26.41
N PHE A 84 -5.92 11.64 -25.70
CA PHE A 84 -5.23 12.80 -26.25
C PHE A 84 -3.73 12.55 -26.29
N ALA A 85 -3.09 12.99 -27.36
CA ALA A 85 -1.64 13.03 -27.45
C ALA A 85 -1.13 14.31 -26.75
N PHE A 86 -0.13 14.15 -25.90
CA PHE A 86 0.54 15.25 -25.22
C PHE A 86 2.03 15.23 -25.59
N SER A 87 2.64 16.42 -25.70
CA SER A 87 4.10 16.48 -25.64
C SER A 87 4.59 16.01 -24.27
N TYR A 88 5.85 15.59 -24.20
CA TYR A 88 6.46 15.14 -22.95
C TYR A 88 6.28 16.17 -21.82
N GLU A 89 6.63 17.44 -22.07
CA GLU A 89 6.53 18.53 -21.09
C GLU A 89 5.09 18.75 -20.60
N THR A 90 4.12 18.68 -21.51
CA THR A 90 2.70 18.86 -21.16
C THR A 90 2.20 17.69 -20.32
N TYR A 91 2.57 16.46 -20.67
CA TYR A 91 2.20 15.27 -19.91
C TYR A 91 2.81 15.29 -18.50
N GLU A 92 4.09 15.67 -18.41
CA GLU A 92 4.82 15.77 -17.15
C GLU A 92 4.19 16.80 -16.22
N ALA A 93 3.97 18.03 -16.70
CA ALA A 93 3.33 19.09 -15.91
C ALA A 93 1.94 18.68 -15.39
N ARG A 94 1.13 18.01 -16.24
CA ARG A 94 -0.21 17.54 -15.88
C ARG A 94 -0.17 16.40 -14.87
N THR A 95 0.79 15.50 -14.99
CA THR A 95 1.03 14.43 -14.01
C THR A 95 1.44 15.00 -12.65
N PHE A 96 2.34 16.00 -12.62
CA PHE A 96 2.71 16.67 -11.37
C PHE A 96 1.54 17.38 -10.72
N LEU A 97 0.72 18.09 -11.50
CA LEU A 97 -0.49 18.73 -10.99
C LEU A 97 -1.46 17.72 -10.40
N ALA A 98 -1.70 16.60 -11.09
CA ALA A 98 -2.53 15.51 -10.59
C ALA A 98 -1.97 14.93 -9.26
N ALA A 99 -0.65 14.77 -9.14
CA ALA A 99 -0.03 14.29 -7.91
C ALA A 99 -0.20 15.27 -6.74
N LEU A 100 -0.02 16.57 -6.98
CA LEU A 100 -0.26 17.59 -5.96
C LEU A 100 -1.72 17.60 -5.49
N ASP A 101 -2.65 17.56 -6.44
CA ASP A 101 -4.08 17.56 -6.18
C ASP A 101 -4.55 16.30 -5.44
N TYR A 102 -4.07 15.12 -5.86
CA TYR A 102 -4.34 13.85 -5.18
C TYR A 102 -3.86 13.85 -3.73
N ASN A 103 -2.64 14.35 -3.50
CA ASN A 103 -2.07 14.45 -2.15
C ASN A 103 -2.79 15.47 -1.27
N HIS A 104 -3.46 16.47 -1.86
CA HIS A 104 -4.26 17.45 -1.12
C HIS A 104 -5.64 16.88 -0.71
N HIS A 105 -6.19 15.95 -1.47
CA HIS A 105 -7.55 15.44 -1.25
C HIS A 105 -7.63 14.07 -0.55
N ASN A 106 -6.54 13.30 -0.51
CA ASN A 106 -6.47 12.10 0.33
C ASN A 106 -6.25 12.47 1.81
N HIS A 107 -7.35 12.53 2.57
CA HIS A 107 -7.40 12.74 4.01
C HIS A 107 -8.10 11.58 4.73
#